data_AF-A0A2S9GR36-F1
#
_entry.id   AF-A0A2S9GR36-F1
#
_cell.length_a   1.000
_cell.length_b   1.000
_cell.length_c   1.000
_cell.angle_alpha   90.00
_cell.angle_beta   90.00
_cell.angle_gamma   90.00
#
_symmetry.space_group_name_H-M   'P 1'
#
loop_
_entity.id
_entity.type
_entity.pdbx_description
1 polymer ?
#
loop_
_entity_poly.entity_id
_entity_poly.type
_entity_poly.pdbx_seq_one_letter_code
_entity_poly.pdbx_strand_id
1 'polypeptide(L)' 'WEQLTSPDQPLDAPVSVPARPRPLTGNERAFTAMVRNSLFRRVELFARERWDELAALDGRSAWTSERWRE' A
#
# COMPACT_ATOMS: atom_id res chain seq x y z
N TRP A 1 2.81 -7.14 34.27
CA TRP A 1 3.58 -7.22 35.53
C TRP A 1 3.26 -8.47 36.32
N GLU A 2 1.98 -8.86 36.47
CA GLU A 2 1.60 -10.14 37.12
C GLU A 2 2.21 -11.41 36.50
N GLN A 3 2.43 -11.45 35.18
CA GLN A 3 3.03 -12.60 34.48
C GLN A 3 4.53 -12.83 34.79
N LEU A 4 5.23 -11.88 35.43
CA LEU A 4 6.66 -12.03 35.74
C LEU A 4 6.92 -12.64 37.12
N THR A 5 5.87 -12.94 37.89
CA THR A 5 5.97 -13.33 39.32
C THR A 5 5.35 -14.69 39.64
N SER A 6 4.83 -15.42 38.65
CA SER A 6 4.16 -16.71 38.86
C SER A 6 5.05 -17.89 38.46
N PRO A 7 5.76 -18.53 39.39
CA PRO A 7 6.65 -19.67 39.11
C PRO A 7 5.91 -20.96 38.70
N ASP A 8 4.59 -21.06 38.93
CA ASP A 8 3.76 -22.22 38.59
C ASP A 8 3.08 -22.12 37.20
N GLN A 9 3.39 -21.08 36.41
CA GLN A 9 2.79 -20.94 35.09
C GLN A 9 3.48 -21.90 34.10
N PRO A 10 2.74 -22.80 33.42
CA PRO A 10 3.34 -23.72 32.46
C PRO A 10 4.01 -22.91 31.34
N LEU A 11 5.31 -23.16 31.14
CA LEU A 11 6.14 -22.52 30.11
C LEU A 11 5.62 -22.75 28.68
N ASP A 12 4.74 -23.73 28.51
CA ASP A 12 4.13 -24.11 27.23
C ASP A 12 2.81 -23.38 26.93
N ALA A 13 2.48 -22.29 27.63
CA ALA A 13 1.30 -21.49 27.29
C ALA A 13 1.45 -20.93 25.85
N PRO A 14 0.56 -21.29 24.90
CA PRO A 14 0.71 -20.86 23.51
C PRO A 14 0.53 -19.34 23.41
N VAL A 15 1.60 -18.65 23.03
CA VAL A 15 1.56 -17.21 22.71
C VAL A 15 0.76 -17.05 21.41
N SER A 16 -0.38 -16.39 21.49
CA SER A 16 -1.21 -16.08 20.32
C SER A 16 -0.48 -15.07 19.43
N VAL A 17 0.06 -15.55 18.31
CA VAL A 17 0.61 -14.68 17.27
C VAL A 17 -0.57 -14.10 16.48
N PRO A 18 -0.67 -12.76 16.33
CA PRO A 18 -1.75 -12.17 15.54
C PRO A 18 -1.71 -12.73 14.11
N ALA A 19 -2.86 -13.15 13.62
CA ALA A 19 -3.01 -13.67 12.27
C ALA A 19 -2.46 -12.65 11.26
N ARG A 20 -1.70 -13.13 10.26
CA ARG A 20 -1.14 -12.28 9.22
C ARG A 20 -2.28 -11.45 8.58
N PRO A 21 -2.12 -10.13 8.42
CA PRO A 21 -3.12 -9.31 7.74
C PRO A 21 -3.38 -9.88 6.35
N ARG A 22 -4.67 -9.90 5.95
CA ARG A 22 -5.06 -10.41 4.64
C ARG A 22 -4.35 -9.61 3.54
N PRO A 23 -3.89 -10.25 2.46
CA PRO A 23 -3.29 -9.53 1.35
C PRO A 23 -4.33 -8.58 0.75
N LEU A 24 -3.90 -7.35 0.39
CA LEU A 24 -4.77 -6.35 -0.22
C LEU A 24 -5.46 -6.87 -1.49
N THR A 25 -4.74 -7.71 -2.25
CA THR A 25 -5.24 -8.37 -3.46
C THR A 25 -6.36 -9.36 -3.20
N GLY A 26 -6.55 -9.82 -1.96
CA GLY A 26 -7.68 -10.68 -1.57
C GLY A 26 -9.00 -9.93 -1.43
N ASN A 27 -8.98 -8.58 -1.41
CA ASN A 27 -10.19 -7.76 -1.50
C ASN A 27 -10.28 -7.16 -2.91
N GLU A 28 -10.85 -7.94 -3.83
CA GLU A 28 -10.94 -7.58 -5.25
C GLU A 28 -11.62 -6.21 -5.48
N ARG A 29 -12.68 -5.91 -4.72
CA ARG A 29 -13.40 -4.63 -4.85
C ARG A 29 -12.53 -3.44 -4.47
N ALA A 30 -11.88 -3.51 -3.30
CA ALA A 30 -11.00 -2.44 -2.84
C ALA A 30 -9.78 -2.29 -3.75
N PHE A 31 -9.17 -3.40 -4.16
CA PHE A 31 -8.05 -3.40 -5.09
C PHE A 31 -8.42 -2.77 -6.44
N THR A 32 -9.56 -3.16 -7.02
CA THR A 32 -10.05 -2.59 -8.28
C THR A 32 -10.31 -1.09 -8.16
N ALA A 33 -10.90 -0.64 -7.05
CA ALA A 33 -11.12 0.78 -6.79
C ALA A 33 -9.78 1.55 -6.71
N MET A 34 -8.77 1.00 -6.04
CA MET A 34 -7.43 1.61 -5.96
C MET A 34 -6.76 1.73 -7.32
N VAL A 35 -6.83 0.69 -8.16
CA VAL A 35 -6.28 0.73 -9.52
C VAL A 35 -7.00 1.77 -10.37
N ARG A 36 -8.34 1.78 -10.36
CA ARG A 36 -9.13 2.77 -11.11
C ARG A 36 -8.83 4.21 -10.66
N ASN A 37 -8.77 4.47 -9.36
CA ASN A 37 -8.42 5.78 -8.84
C ASN A 37 -7.01 6.20 -9.27
N SER A 38 -6.05 5.27 -9.25
CA SER A 38 -4.67 5.53 -9.68
C SER A 38 -4.57 5.82 -11.18
N LEU A 39 -5.38 5.17 -12.01
CA LEU A 39 -5.46 5.44 -13.45
C LEU A 39 -6.16 6.77 -13.73
N PHE A 40 -7.27 7.05 -13.05
CA PHE A 40 -7.99 8.31 -13.19
C PHE A 40 -7.10 9.50 -12.82
N ARG A 41 -6.35 9.40 -11.71
CA ARG A 41 -5.40 10.45 -11.30
C ARG A 41 -4.34 10.74 -12.38
N ARG A 42 -3.86 9.72 -13.10
CA ARG A 42 -2.93 9.94 -14.23
C ARG A 42 -3.58 10.75 -15.34
N VAL A 43 -4.79 10.37 -15.74
CA VAL A 43 -5.56 11.09 -16.78
C VAL A 43 -5.84 12.53 -16.35
N GLU A 44 -6.20 12.75 -15.08
CA GLU A 44 -6.43 14.09 -14.54
C GLU A 44 -5.20 14.99 -14.54
N LEU A 45 -4.02 14.43 -14.26
CA LEU A 45 -2.76 15.18 -14.29
C LEU A 45 -2.34 15.48 -15.73
N PHE A 46 -2.50 14.51 -16.63
CA PHE A 46 -2.25 14.67 -18.06
C PHE A 46 -3.16 15.75 -18.67
N ALA A 47 -4.46 15.70 -18.40
CA ALA A 47 -5.43 16.67 -18.91
C ALA A 47 -5.23 18.10 -18.37
N ARG A 48 -4.52 18.25 -17.24
CA ARG A 48 -4.18 19.56 -16.65
C ARG A 48 -2.75 19.98 -16.95
N GLU A 49 -2.03 19.24 -17.79
CA GLU A 49 -0.64 19.51 -18.13
C GLU A 49 0.29 19.60 -16.90
N ARG A 50 -0.02 18.84 -15.84
CA ARG A 50 0.76 18.81 -14.59
C ARG A 50 1.88 17.79 -14.69
N TRP A 51 2.86 18.08 -15.54
CA TRP A 51 3.92 17.14 -15.94
C TRP A 51 4.80 16.68 -14.79
N ASP A 52 5.16 17.58 -13.88
CA ASP A 52 6.03 17.24 -12.75
C ASP A 52 5.38 16.28 -11.76
N GLU A 53 4.07 16.44 -11.52
CA GLU A 53 3.31 15.54 -10.67
C GLU A 53 3.04 14.20 -11.34
N LEU A 54 2.84 14.19 -12.67
CA LEU A 54 2.68 12.97 -13.43
C LEU A 54 3.99 12.16 -13.43
N ALA A 55 5.13 12.82 -13.61
CA ALA A 55 6.45 12.18 -13.50
C ALA A 55 6.74 11.68 -12.08
N ALA A 56 6.39 12.43 -11.04
CA ALA A 56 6.53 11.98 -9.66
C ALA A 56 5.66 10.75 -9.36
N LEU A 57 4.43 10.70 -9.90
CA LEU A 57 3.53 9.56 -9.77
C LEU A 57 4.08 8.30 -10.45
N ASP A 58 4.76 8.48 -11.59
CA ASP A 58 5.33 7.40 -12.38
C ASP A 58 6.84 7.18 -12.15
N GLY A 59 7.44 7.79 -11.12
CA GLY A 59 8.89 7.91 -10.90
C GLY A 59 9.68 6.60 -10.70
N ARG A 60 9.02 5.44 -10.75
CA ARG A 60 9.66 4.11 -10.85
C ARG A 60 9.80 3.61 -12.30
N SER A 61 9.19 4.31 -13.25
CA SER A 61 9.27 4.05 -14.68
C SER A 61 10.20 5.07 -15.34
N ALA A 62 10.64 4.80 -16.57
CA ALA A 62 11.47 5.71 -17.35
C ALA A 62 10.71 6.92 -17.94
N TRP A 63 9.57 7.31 -17.34
CA TRP A 63 8.74 8.43 -17.76
C TRP A 63 9.06 9.70 -16.95
N THR A 64 9.72 10.66 -17.60
CA THR A 64 10.05 11.97 -17.05
C THR A 64 9.00 13.03 -17.42
N SER A 65 9.06 14.20 -16.79
CA SER A 65 8.18 15.33 -17.13
C SER A 65 8.30 15.72 -18.60
N GLU A 66 9.52 15.81 -19.13
CA GLU A 66 9.78 16.11 -20.54
C GLU A 66 9.16 15.08 -21.47
N ARG A 67 9.29 13.79 -21.14
CA ARG A 67 8.74 12.70 -21.96
C ARG A 67 7.21 12.70 -22.03
N TRP A 68 6.53 13.21 -20.99
CA TRP A 68 5.07 13.37 -21.00
C TRP A 68 4.60 14.58 -21.81
N ARG A 69 5.49 15.55 -22.09
CA ARG A 69 5.17 16.77 -22.87
C ARG A 69 5.32 16.58 -24.38
N GLU A 70 6.16 15.64 -24.80
CA GLU A 70 6.38 15.27 -26.20
C GLU A 70 5.21 14.48 -26.79
#